data_AF-A0A834CK32-F1
#
_entry.id   AF-A0A834CK32-F1
#
_cell.length_a   1.000
_cell.length_b   1.000
_cell.length_c   1.000
_cell.angle_alpha   90.00
_cell.angle_beta   90.00
_cell.angle_gamma   90.00
#
_symmetry.space_group_name_H-M   'P 1'
#
loop_
_entity.id
_entity.type
_entity.pdbx_description
1 polymer ?
#
loop_
_entity_poly.entity_id
_entity_poly.type
_entity_poly.pdbx_seq_one_letter_code
_entity_poly.pdbx_strand_id
1 'polypeptide(L)'
;MASTLHFPMASPLPSASTSSQSFRRRYLRTPFAVNAQNKGKVPIPPINPKDPFLSKLASVAATSPETFLNRPVNSDTPPYLDLFDSPQLMATPAQVERSVSYNEHRPRRPPPDLPSLLLHGRIVYIGMPLVPAVTELIVAELMYLQWMDPKEPIYLYINSTGTTRDDGETVGMETEGFAIYDAMMQLKNEIHTVAVGAAIGQACLLLAAGSKGKRFMMPHAKAMIQQPRVPSSGLMPASDVLIRAKEVITNRDTLVELLAKHTGNSVETVFDKMKRPFYMDSARAKAFGVIDKILWRGQEKIMADVAPPEDWDKGAGIKVVDGL
;
A
#
# COMPACT_ATOMS: atom_id res chain seq x y z
N MET A 1 -57.01 -17.53 -4.98
CA MET A 1 -56.26 -16.56 -5.82
C MET A 1 -54.94 -17.20 -6.19
N ALA A 2 -54.84 -17.63 -7.44
CA ALA A 2 -53.69 -18.30 -8.01
C ALA A 2 -52.65 -17.28 -8.43
N SER A 3 -51.36 -17.58 -8.23
CA SER A 3 -50.27 -17.06 -9.07
C SER A 3 -49.07 -17.99 -8.95
N THR A 4 -49.04 -18.93 -9.88
CA THR A 4 -47.93 -19.79 -10.27
C THR A 4 -46.87 -18.98 -11.00
N LEU A 5 -45.62 -18.97 -10.53
CA LEU A 5 -44.48 -18.42 -11.27
C LEU A 5 -43.95 -19.47 -12.26
N HIS A 6 -44.09 -19.17 -13.54
CA HIS A 6 -43.52 -19.93 -14.66
C HIS A 6 -42.09 -19.45 -14.95
N PHE A 7 -41.15 -20.40 -15.05
CA PHE A 7 -39.91 -20.27 -15.82
C PHE A 7 -40.18 -20.41 -17.33
N PRO A 8 -39.30 -19.85 -18.18
CA PRO A 8 -38.82 -20.68 -19.29
C PRO A 8 -37.31 -20.56 -19.54
N MET A 9 -36.75 -21.68 -20.00
CA MET A 9 -35.42 -21.83 -20.59
C MET A 9 -35.43 -21.54 -22.10
N ALA A 10 -34.22 -21.26 -22.63
CA ALA A 10 -33.65 -21.65 -23.93
C ALA A 10 -33.31 -20.55 -24.97
N SER A 11 -32.02 -20.57 -25.37
CA SER A 11 -31.26 -20.04 -26.52
C SER A 11 -31.83 -20.41 -27.92
N PRO A 12 -31.34 -19.96 -29.13
CA PRO A 12 -29.96 -19.56 -29.52
C PRO A 12 -29.81 -18.44 -30.61
N LEU A 13 -28.55 -18.24 -31.05
CA LEU A 13 -27.91 -17.38 -32.09
C LEU A 13 -28.69 -17.05 -33.39
N PRO A 14 -28.21 -16.05 -34.18
CA PRO A 14 -27.53 -16.41 -35.43
C PRO A 14 -26.22 -15.67 -35.75
N SER A 15 -25.44 -16.32 -36.61
CA SER A 15 -24.14 -16.02 -37.22
C SER A 15 -24.20 -15.20 -38.52
N ALA A 16 -23.13 -14.46 -38.84
CA ALA A 16 -22.59 -14.20 -40.21
C ALA A 16 -21.20 -13.52 -40.07
N SER A 17 -20.06 -14.20 -40.23
CA SER A 17 -19.28 -14.54 -41.44
C SER A 17 -18.64 -13.36 -42.23
N THR A 18 -17.31 -13.26 -42.06
CA THR A 18 -16.25 -13.14 -43.10
C THR A 18 -16.06 -11.84 -43.89
N SER A 19 -14.90 -11.19 -43.71
CA SER A 19 -13.98 -10.90 -44.84
C SER A 19 -12.56 -10.55 -44.35
N SER A 20 -11.60 -11.29 -44.90
CA SER A 20 -10.16 -11.10 -44.82
C SER A 20 -9.69 -9.99 -45.77
N GLN A 21 -8.74 -9.15 -45.38
CA GLN A 21 -7.78 -8.56 -46.32
C GLN A 21 -6.49 -8.09 -45.62
N SER A 22 -5.39 -8.73 -46.02
CA SER A 22 -4.00 -8.33 -45.86
C SER A 22 -3.69 -6.98 -46.51
N PHE A 23 -2.71 -6.21 -46.01
CA PHE A 23 -1.53 -5.76 -46.78
C PHE A 23 -0.63 -4.74 -46.04
N ARG A 24 0.67 -5.08 -46.03
CA ARG A 24 1.89 -4.23 -46.17
C ARG A 24 2.33 -3.25 -45.05
N ARG A 25 3.33 -3.77 -44.35
CA ARG A 25 4.48 -3.12 -43.69
C ARG A 25 5.21 -2.14 -44.64
N ARG A 26 5.41 -0.87 -44.24
CA ARG A 26 6.38 0.05 -44.87
C ARG A 26 7.52 0.37 -43.90
N TYR A 27 8.72 -0.04 -44.28
CA TYR A 27 9.98 0.48 -43.79
C TYR A 27 10.31 1.76 -44.55
N LEU A 28 10.72 2.83 -43.86
CA LEU A 28 11.36 4.00 -44.45
C LEU A 28 12.74 4.16 -43.78
N ARG A 29 13.78 3.86 -44.56
CA ARG A 29 15.17 4.24 -44.33
C ARG A 29 15.42 5.56 -45.06
N THR A 30 16.07 6.52 -44.42
CA THR A 30 16.89 7.55 -45.10
C THR A 30 18.12 7.89 -44.24
N PRO A 31 19.25 8.28 -44.86
CA PRO A 31 20.58 8.15 -44.27
C PRO A 31 21.08 9.43 -43.58
N PHE A 32 21.97 9.23 -42.61
CA PHE A 32 22.82 10.26 -42.02
C PHE A 32 23.93 10.66 -43.00
N ALA A 33 24.13 11.96 -43.19
CA ALA A 33 25.38 12.53 -43.69
C ALA A 33 25.76 13.72 -42.80
N VAL A 34 26.89 13.59 -42.12
CA VAL A 34 27.53 14.62 -41.29
C VAL A 34 28.46 15.42 -42.19
N ASN A 35 28.38 16.75 -42.15
CA ASN A 35 29.53 17.57 -42.52
C ASN A 35 29.62 18.80 -41.62
N ALA A 36 30.77 18.93 -40.97
CA ALA A 36 31.13 20.00 -40.06
C ALA A 36 31.80 21.14 -40.86
N GLN A 37 31.49 22.40 -40.54
CA GLN A 37 32.47 23.49 -40.33
C GLN A 37 31.79 24.67 -39.63
N ASN A 38 32.37 25.06 -38.49
CA ASN A 38 31.87 26.05 -37.55
C ASN A 38 32.80 27.27 -37.61
N LYS A 39 32.25 28.47 -37.86
CA LYS A 39 32.84 29.76 -37.44
C LYS A 39 31.72 30.56 -36.79
N GLY A 40 31.97 30.95 -35.54
CA GLY A 40 30.96 31.21 -34.53
C GLY A 40 30.02 32.39 -34.81
N LYS A 41 28.72 32.09 -34.80
CA LYS A 41 27.68 32.98 -34.27
C LYS A 41 27.17 32.31 -33.01
N VAL A 42 27.11 33.04 -31.90
CA VAL A 42 26.36 32.59 -30.71
C VAL A 42 24.96 32.18 -31.22
N PRO A 43 24.51 30.94 -31.03
CA PRO A 43 23.21 30.52 -31.52
C PRO A 43 22.17 31.33 -30.75
N ILE A 44 21.61 32.35 -31.39
CA ILE A 44 20.43 33.02 -30.88
C ILE A 44 19.35 31.94 -30.89
N PRO A 45 18.75 31.61 -29.73
CA PRO A 45 17.71 30.59 -29.68
C PRO A 45 16.61 30.96 -30.70
N PRO A 46 15.96 29.97 -31.32
CA PRO A 46 14.89 30.26 -32.28
C PRO A 46 13.83 31.11 -31.59
N ILE A 47 13.78 32.39 -31.95
CA ILE A 47 12.82 33.35 -31.42
C ILE A 47 11.44 32.89 -31.88
N ASN A 48 10.60 32.49 -30.93
CA ASN A 48 9.22 32.14 -31.21
C ASN A 48 8.44 33.43 -31.54
N PRO A 49 7.97 33.63 -32.78
CA PRO A 49 7.27 34.85 -33.16
C PRO A 49 5.90 35.00 -32.46
N LYS A 50 5.42 33.94 -31.78
CA LYS A 50 4.20 33.94 -30.97
C LYS A 50 4.48 34.05 -29.48
N ASP A 51 5.72 34.35 -29.07
CA ASP A 51 6.05 34.48 -27.66
C ASP A 51 5.33 35.70 -27.06
N PRO A 52 4.44 35.51 -26.07
CA PRO A 52 3.74 36.60 -25.40
C PRO A 52 4.69 37.58 -24.69
N PHE A 53 5.91 37.15 -24.35
CA PHE A 53 6.93 38.02 -23.80
C PHE A 53 7.50 38.98 -24.87
N LEU A 54 7.83 38.47 -26.06
CA LEU A 54 8.41 39.27 -27.13
C LEU A 54 7.40 40.24 -27.74
N SER A 55 6.12 39.87 -27.82
CA SER A 55 5.06 40.78 -28.27
C SER A 55 4.82 41.91 -27.26
N LYS A 56 4.85 41.62 -25.96
CA LYS A 56 4.79 42.63 -24.90
C LYS A 56 6.01 43.54 -24.91
N LEU A 57 7.22 42.97 -25.02
CA LEU A 57 8.46 43.75 -25.09
C LEU A 57 8.46 44.68 -26.31
N ALA A 58 7.99 44.21 -27.48
CA ALA A 58 7.81 45.04 -28.67
C ALA A 58 6.77 46.14 -28.46
N SER A 59 5.66 45.84 -27.79
CA SER A 59 4.62 46.85 -27.49
C SER A 59 5.11 47.93 -26.52
N VAL A 60 5.90 47.56 -25.51
CA VAL A 60 6.47 48.48 -24.53
C VAL A 60 7.59 49.31 -25.17
N ALA A 61 8.44 48.70 -26.00
CA ALA A 61 9.44 49.43 -26.79
C ALA A 61 8.81 50.45 -27.76
N ALA A 62 7.64 50.13 -28.32
CA ALA A 62 6.89 51.05 -29.17
C ALA A 62 6.22 52.20 -28.40
N THR A 63 5.83 51.96 -27.13
CA THR A 63 5.13 52.94 -26.30
C THR A 63 6.09 53.87 -25.55
N SER A 64 7.26 53.37 -25.16
CA SER A 64 8.29 54.11 -24.44
C SER A 64 9.69 53.72 -24.98
N PRO A 65 10.18 54.38 -26.04
CA PRO A 65 11.51 54.09 -26.60
C PRO A 65 12.65 54.65 -25.74
N GLU A 66 12.40 55.73 -24.99
CA GLU A 66 13.36 56.44 -24.14
C GLU A 66 13.96 55.56 -23.02
N THR A 67 13.18 54.62 -22.48
CA THR A 67 13.59 53.68 -21.41
C THR A 67 14.67 52.69 -21.86
N PHE A 68 14.78 52.45 -23.17
CA PHE A 68 15.81 51.58 -23.75
C PHE A 68 17.02 52.35 -24.28
N LEU A 69 16.86 53.66 -24.52
CA LEU A 69 17.89 54.50 -25.13
C LEU A 69 18.70 55.30 -24.11
N ASN A 70 18.09 55.74 -23.00
CA ASN A 70 18.77 56.51 -21.95
C ASN A 70 19.27 55.60 -20.82
N ARG A 71 20.29 54.79 -21.10
CA ARG A 71 20.98 53.98 -20.07
C ARG A 71 22.14 54.79 -19.45
N PRO A 72 22.27 54.86 -18.11
CA PRO A 72 23.49 55.40 -17.50
C PRO A 72 24.66 54.45 -17.78
N VAL A 73 25.77 54.99 -18.28
CA VAL A 73 26.93 54.25 -18.81
C VAL A 73 27.65 53.39 -17.76
N ASN A 74 27.40 53.62 -16.47
CA ASN A 74 28.05 52.91 -15.35
C ASN A 74 27.03 52.26 -14.39
N SER A 75 26.29 51.25 -14.85
CA SER A 75 25.56 50.35 -13.94
C SER A 75 26.33 49.02 -13.82
N ASP A 76 26.56 48.56 -12.58
CA ASP A 76 27.22 47.28 -12.29
C ASP A 76 26.38 46.05 -12.70
N THR A 77 25.18 46.26 -13.24
CA THR A 77 24.29 45.22 -13.73
C THR A 77 24.54 44.85 -15.20
N PRO A 78 24.64 43.56 -15.53
CA PRO A 78 24.83 43.12 -16.91
C PRO A 78 23.63 43.51 -17.80
N PRO A 79 23.86 43.81 -19.09
CA PRO A 79 22.81 44.26 -20.01
C PRO A 79 21.64 43.27 -20.09
N TYR A 80 20.42 43.80 -20.17
CA TYR A 80 19.12 43.10 -20.25
C TYR A 80 18.59 42.47 -18.95
N LEU A 81 19.30 42.54 -17.83
CA LEU A 81 18.77 42.03 -16.56
C LEU A 81 17.74 42.97 -15.90
N ASP A 82 17.96 44.29 -16.01
CA ASP A 82 17.09 45.33 -15.43
C ASP A 82 15.65 45.33 -16.03
N LEU A 83 15.46 44.66 -17.17
CA LEU A 83 14.15 44.44 -17.79
C LEU A 83 13.20 43.62 -16.90
N PHE A 84 13.76 42.69 -16.12
CA PHE A 84 13.01 41.84 -15.19
C PHE A 84 12.55 42.60 -13.94
N ASP A 85 13.14 43.75 -13.64
CA ASP A 85 12.73 44.59 -12.51
C ASP A 85 11.57 45.53 -12.86
N SER A 86 11.20 45.63 -14.14
CA SER A 86 10.08 46.47 -14.57
C SER A 86 8.72 45.80 -14.25
N PRO A 87 7.91 46.37 -13.34
CA PRO A 87 6.68 45.73 -12.88
C PRO A 87 5.61 45.63 -13.98
N GLN A 88 5.69 46.45 -15.04
CA GLN A 88 4.78 46.37 -16.19
C GLN A 88 5.04 45.16 -17.09
N LEU A 89 6.30 44.71 -17.23
CA LEU A 89 6.63 43.50 -17.98
C LEU A 89 6.39 42.23 -17.16
N MET A 90 6.55 42.31 -15.84
CA MET A 90 6.32 41.20 -14.90
C MET A 90 4.87 41.10 -14.40
N ALA A 91 4.02 42.09 -14.69
CA ALA A 91 2.60 42.01 -14.39
C ALA A 91 1.95 40.90 -15.24
N THR A 92 1.65 39.78 -14.57
CA THR A 92 0.80 38.73 -15.12
C THR A 92 -0.58 39.32 -15.41
N PRO A 93 -1.19 39.06 -16.58
CA PRO A 93 -2.53 39.55 -16.90
C PRO A 93 -3.55 38.82 -16.02
N ALA A 94 -3.81 39.37 -14.84
CA ALA A 94 -4.91 38.95 -13.98
C ALA A 94 -6.21 39.60 -14.48
N GLN A 95 -6.72 39.15 -15.63
CA GLN A 95 -8.14 39.29 -16.00
C GLN A 95 -8.52 38.23 -17.04
N VAL A 96 -9.07 37.13 -16.51
CA VAL A 96 -10.19 36.33 -17.03
C VAL A 96 -10.23 36.11 -18.55
N GLU A 97 -9.31 35.29 -19.04
CA GLU A 97 -9.79 34.09 -19.75
C GLU A 97 -9.76 32.96 -18.73
N ARG A 98 -10.93 32.41 -18.38
CA ARG A 98 -10.99 31.04 -17.86
C ARG A 98 -10.57 30.12 -19.00
N SER A 99 -9.29 30.13 -19.36
CA SER A 99 -8.72 29.06 -20.14
C SER A 99 -8.80 27.84 -19.23
N VAL A 100 -9.69 26.94 -19.59
CA VAL A 100 -9.76 25.59 -19.05
C VAL A 100 -8.50 24.86 -19.53
N SER A 101 -7.34 25.24 -18.99
CA SER A 101 -6.05 24.58 -19.25
C SER A 101 -5.65 23.68 -18.07
N TYR A 102 -6.63 23.25 -17.28
CA TYR A 102 -6.49 22.19 -16.27
C TYR A 102 -6.35 20.77 -16.86
N ASN A 103 -6.07 20.58 -18.15
CA ASN A 103 -6.30 19.25 -18.74
C ASN A 103 -5.49 18.85 -19.98
N GLU A 104 -4.16 19.05 -20.01
CA GLU A 104 -3.32 18.47 -21.08
C GLU A 104 -2.35 17.37 -20.61
N HIS A 105 -2.31 17.09 -19.31
CA HIS A 105 -1.74 15.86 -18.74
C HIS A 105 -2.77 15.09 -17.91
N ARG A 106 -4.02 15.02 -18.37
CA ARG A 106 -4.89 13.96 -17.86
C ARG A 106 -4.29 12.66 -18.40
N PRO A 107 -3.84 11.72 -17.55
CA PRO A 107 -3.53 10.39 -18.05
C PRO A 107 -4.72 9.91 -18.89
N ARG A 108 -4.45 9.26 -20.03
CA ARG A 108 -5.49 8.77 -20.97
C ARG A 108 -6.52 7.86 -20.32
N ARG A 109 -6.24 7.39 -19.11
CA ARG A 109 -7.12 6.66 -18.21
C ARG A 109 -7.21 7.43 -16.89
N PRO A 110 -8.36 7.42 -16.20
CA PRO A 110 -8.43 7.96 -14.84
C PRO A 110 -7.29 7.36 -14.00
N PRO A 111 -6.71 8.14 -13.05
CA PRO A 111 -5.68 7.60 -12.18
C PRO A 111 -6.22 6.35 -11.47
N PRO A 112 -5.43 5.27 -11.40
CA PRO A 112 -5.85 4.05 -10.73
C PRO A 112 -6.22 4.36 -9.27
N ASP A 113 -7.18 3.61 -8.76
CA ASP A 113 -7.55 3.64 -7.35
C ASP A 113 -6.37 3.23 -6.46
N LEU A 114 -6.39 3.66 -5.21
CA LEU A 114 -5.30 3.44 -4.26
C LEU A 114 -4.96 1.95 -4.05
N PRO A 115 -5.94 1.03 -3.88
CA PRO A 115 -5.65 -0.40 -3.79
C PRO A 115 -4.92 -0.94 -5.02
N SER A 116 -5.33 -0.55 -6.24
CA SER A 116 -4.63 -0.93 -7.47
C SER A 116 -3.18 -0.43 -7.52
N LEU A 117 -2.91 0.78 -7.01
CA LEU A 117 -1.55 1.31 -6.90
C LEU A 117 -0.69 0.49 -5.92
N LEU A 118 -1.25 0.11 -4.77
CA LEU A 118 -0.56 -0.72 -3.79
C LEU A 118 -0.28 -2.12 -4.34
N LEU A 119 -1.27 -2.73 -4.99
CA LEU A 119 -1.13 -4.06 -5.60
C LEU A 119 -0.08 -4.06 -6.72
N HIS A 120 -0.02 -3.00 -7.53
CA HIS A 120 1.07 -2.82 -8.50
C HIS A 120 2.45 -2.72 -7.82
N GLY A 121 2.51 -2.12 -6.63
CA GLY A 121 3.68 -2.13 -5.75
C GLY A 121 3.90 -3.46 -4.98
N ARG A 122 3.10 -4.49 -5.26
CA ARG A 122 3.09 -5.80 -4.57
C ARG A 122 2.79 -5.71 -3.07
N ILE A 123 2.04 -4.69 -2.69
CA ILE A 123 1.60 -4.45 -1.31
C ILE A 123 0.15 -4.89 -1.19
N VAL A 124 -0.10 -5.86 -0.31
CA VAL A 124 -1.42 -6.29 0.13
C VAL A 124 -1.65 -5.74 1.53
N TYR A 125 -2.73 -4.96 1.71
CA TYR A 125 -3.02 -4.30 2.98
C TYR A 125 -4.27 -4.90 3.65
N ILE A 126 -4.07 -5.56 4.79
CA ILE A 126 -5.14 -6.11 5.62
C ILE A 126 -5.49 -5.10 6.71
N GLY A 127 -6.45 -4.22 6.44
CA GLY A 127 -6.90 -3.16 7.36
C GLY A 127 -8.21 -3.43 8.11
N MET A 128 -8.90 -4.55 7.83
CA MET A 128 -10.22 -4.86 8.36
C MET A 128 -10.23 -6.24 9.03
N PRO A 129 -11.24 -6.54 9.86
CA PRO A 129 -11.46 -7.90 10.32
C PRO A 129 -11.61 -8.89 9.15
N LEU A 130 -11.14 -10.11 9.36
CA LEU A 130 -11.20 -11.20 8.39
C LEU A 130 -12.64 -11.73 8.32
N VAL A 131 -13.35 -11.27 7.31
CA VAL A 131 -14.67 -11.75 6.90
C VAL A 131 -14.56 -12.38 5.51
N PRO A 132 -15.51 -13.23 5.08
CA PRO A 132 -15.41 -13.96 3.81
C PRO A 132 -15.05 -13.09 2.60
N ALA A 133 -15.67 -11.91 2.46
CA ALA A 133 -15.38 -10.99 1.35
C ALA A 133 -13.96 -10.40 1.39
N VAL A 134 -13.40 -10.18 2.59
CA VAL A 134 -12.03 -9.68 2.76
C VAL A 134 -11.03 -10.78 2.47
N THR A 135 -11.28 -11.99 2.98
CA THR A 135 -10.46 -13.18 2.71
C THR A 135 -10.39 -13.49 1.22
N GLU A 136 -11.53 -13.48 0.53
CA GLU A 136 -11.62 -13.73 -0.91
C GLU A 136 -10.72 -12.75 -1.69
N LEU A 137 -10.78 -11.46 -1.37
CA LEU A 137 -9.94 -10.44 -2.01
C LEU A 137 -8.46 -10.66 -1.73
N ILE A 138 -8.07 -10.92 -0.48
CA ILE A 138 -6.67 -11.15 -0.12
C ILE A 138 -6.11 -12.36 -0.86
N VAL A 139 -6.84 -13.48 -0.88
CA VAL A 139 -6.41 -14.69 -1.59
C VAL A 139 -6.30 -14.43 -3.09
N ALA A 140 -7.26 -13.71 -3.69
CA ALA A 140 -7.20 -13.34 -5.10
C ALA A 140 -5.99 -12.45 -5.42
N GLU A 141 -5.69 -11.46 -4.58
CA GLU A 141 -4.51 -10.59 -4.72
C GLU A 141 -3.21 -11.38 -4.64
N LEU A 142 -3.09 -12.30 -3.68
CA LEU A 142 -1.94 -13.17 -3.52
C LEU A 142 -1.71 -14.06 -4.75
N MET A 143 -2.78 -14.71 -5.25
CA MET A 143 -2.72 -15.53 -6.47
C MET A 143 -2.35 -14.70 -7.70
N TYR A 144 -2.89 -13.48 -7.80
CA TYR A 144 -2.57 -12.55 -8.89
C TYR A 144 -1.09 -12.15 -8.87
N LEU A 145 -0.54 -11.81 -7.71
CA LEU A 145 0.87 -11.44 -7.57
C LEU A 145 1.82 -12.59 -7.90
N GLN A 146 1.44 -13.83 -7.57
CA GLN A 146 2.19 -15.01 -7.99
C GLN A 146 2.14 -15.21 -9.51
N TRP A 147 0.97 -15.01 -10.13
CA TRP A 147 0.83 -15.13 -11.59
C TRP A 147 1.64 -14.08 -12.33
N MET A 148 1.69 -12.85 -11.81
CA MET A 148 2.46 -11.73 -12.37
C MET A 148 3.96 -11.99 -12.35
N ASP A 149 4.53 -12.26 -11.16
CA ASP A 149 5.92 -12.72 -11.04
C ASP A 149 6.06 -13.59 -9.78
N PRO A 150 6.39 -14.88 -9.90
CA PRO A 150 6.55 -15.78 -8.76
C PRO A 150 7.88 -15.62 -8.01
N LYS A 151 8.85 -14.85 -8.52
CA LYS A 151 10.18 -14.67 -7.91
C LYS A 151 10.24 -13.45 -7.01
N GLU A 152 9.44 -12.43 -7.32
CA GLU A 152 9.44 -11.19 -6.56
C GLU A 152 8.70 -11.32 -5.22
N PRO A 153 9.15 -10.61 -4.17
CA PRO A 153 8.52 -10.69 -2.86
C PRO A 153 7.13 -10.05 -2.84
N ILE A 154 6.28 -10.48 -1.92
CA ILE A 154 4.97 -9.90 -1.63
C ILE A 154 5.03 -9.25 -0.25
N TYR A 155 4.54 -8.02 -0.13
CA TYR A 155 4.53 -7.28 1.13
C TYR A 155 3.13 -7.27 1.72
N LEU A 156 2.95 -7.96 2.85
CA LEU A 156 1.70 -8.05 3.56
C LEU A 156 1.71 -7.10 4.76
N TYR A 157 0.97 -6.00 4.66
CA TYR A 157 0.81 -5.04 5.74
C TYR A 157 -0.45 -5.37 6.55
N ILE A 158 -0.29 -5.53 7.86
CA ILE A 158 -1.33 -6.05 8.74
C ILE A 158 -1.70 -4.99 9.78
N ASN A 159 -2.97 -4.64 9.78
CA ASN A 159 -3.67 -3.88 10.80
C ASN A 159 -5.09 -4.45 10.95
N SER A 160 -5.18 -5.62 11.58
CA SER A 160 -6.42 -6.38 11.67
C SER A 160 -6.57 -7.04 13.03
N THR A 161 -7.81 -7.07 13.49
CA THR A 161 -8.24 -7.72 14.71
C THR A 161 -8.51 -9.22 14.53
N GLY A 162 -8.23 -9.78 13.34
CA GLY A 162 -8.54 -11.17 13.01
C GLY A 162 -10.03 -11.36 12.73
N THR A 163 -10.64 -12.41 13.27
CA THR A 163 -12.06 -12.75 13.06
C THR A 163 -13.02 -12.01 14.01
N THR A 164 -12.49 -11.18 14.92
CA THR A 164 -13.26 -10.41 15.89
C THR A 164 -13.21 -8.92 15.57
N ARG A 165 -14.28 -8.16 15.79
CA ARG A 165 -14.28 -6.69 15.78
C ARG A 165 -13.76 -6.12 17.10
N ASP A 166 -13.47 -4.82 17.12
CA ASP A 166 -13.08 -4.08 18.33
C ASP A 166 -14.13 -4.16 19.45
N ASP A 167 -15.41 -4.28 19.08
CA ASP A 167 -16.54 -4.44 20.03
C ASP A 167 -16.56 -5.84 20.70
N GLY A 168 -15.67 -6.75 20.30
CA GLY A 168 -15.58 -8.12 20.80
C GLY A 168 -16.52 -9.11 20.10
N GLU A 169 -17.33 -8.65 19.15
CA GLU A 169 -18.19 -9.49 18.31
C GLU A 169 -17.36 -10.31 17.32
N THR A 170 -17.71 -11.59 17.14
CA THR A 170 -17.08 -12.46 16.14
C THR A 170 -17.77 -12.27 14.79
N VAL A 171 -17.04 -11.80 13.78
CA VAL A 171 -17.57 -11.42 12.46
C VAL A 171 -17.18 -12.36 11.34
N GLY A 172 -16.17 -13.19 11.57
CA GLY A 172 -15.71 -14.20 10.63
C GLY A 172 -15.52 -15.53 11.33
N MET A 173 -15.40 -16.57 10.52
CA MET A 173 -15.05 -17.90 11.00
C MET A 173 -13.53 -18.04 11.09
N GLU A 174 -13.04 -18.92 11.96
CA GLU A 174 -11.61 -19.21 12.11
C GLU A 174 -10.96 -19.64 10.78
N THR A 175 -11.74 -20.30 9.93
CA THR A 175 -11.36 -20.74 8.58
C THR A 175 -10.93 -19.60 7.66
N GLU A 176 -11.39 -18.37 7.90
CA GLU A 176 -10.98 -17.19 7.12
C GLU A 176 -9.48 -16.93 7.24
N GLY A 177 -8.95 -17.03 8.48
CA GLY A 177 -7.52 -16.89 8.74
C GLY A 177 -6.72 -18.06 8.16
N PHE A 178 -7.26 -19.28 8.26
CA PHE A 178 -6.58 -20.47 7.75
C PHE A 178 -6.52 -20.48 6.21
N ALA A 179 -7.55 -19.99 5.52
CA ALA A 179 -7.54 -19.89 4.07
C ALA A 179 -6.43 -18.96 3.56
N ILE A 180 -6.23 -17.81 4.20
CA ILE A 180 -5.14 -16.88 3.86
C ILE A 180 -3.78 -17.53 4.20
N TYR A 181 -3.68 -18.18 5.35
CA TYR A 181 -2.47 -18.89 5.75
C TYR A 181 -2.05 -19.95 4.73
N ASP A 182 -2.98 -20.80 4.31
CA ASP A 182 -2.70 -21.85 3.34
C ASP A 182 -2.35 -21.26 1.97
N ALA A 183 -3.03 -20.19 1.56
CA ALA A 183 -2.66 -19.45 0.36
C ALA A 183 -1.22 -18.96 0.46
N MET A 184 -0.83 -18.31 1.56
CA MET A 184 0.54 -17.86 1.81
C MET A 184 1.57 -19.00 1.73
N MET A 185 1.27 -20.16 2.30
CA MET A 185 2.18 -21.32 2.27
C MET A 185 2.27 -21.99 0.89
N GLN A 186 1.22 -21.86 0.07
CA GLN A 186 1.18 -22.40 -1.29
C GLN A 186 1.98 -21.56 -2.29
N LEU A 187 2.13 -20.24 -2.06
CA LEU A 187 2.84 -19.37 -3.00
C LEU A 187 4.33 -19.70 -3.06
N LYS A 188 4.91 -19.51 -4.25
CA LYS A 188 6.37 -19.60 -4.44
C LYS A 188 7.12 -18.34 -4.00
N ASN A 189 6.39 -17.23 -3.92
CA ASN A 189 6.92 -15.92 -3.58
C ASN A 189 7.39 -15.87 -2.12
N GLU A 190 8.42 -15.08 -1.85
CA GLU A 190 8.78 -14.72 -0.48
C GLU A 190 7.73 -13.72 0.07
N ILE A 191 7.24 -13.92 1.30
CA ILE A 191 6.19 -13.09 1.89
C ILE A 191 6.76 -12.32 3.08
N HIS A 192 6.78 -10.99 2.96
CA HIS A 192 7.28 -10.08 3.98
C HIS A 192 6.08 -9.53 4.74
N THR A 193 6.00 -9.80 6.03
CA THR A 193 4.86 -9.36 6.86
C THR A 193 5.25 -8.15 7.69
N VAL A 194 4.37 -7.14 7.76
CA VAL A 194 4.60 -5.91 8.52
C VAL A 194 3.37 -5.56 9.34
N ALA A 195 3.47 -5.64 10.67
CA ALA A 195 2.43 -5.14 11.56
C ALA A 195 2.56 -3.63 11.78
N VAL A 196 1.50 -2.89 11.43
CA VAL A 196 1.46 -1.41 11.50
C VAL A 196 0.73 -0.90 12.74
N GLY A 197 -0.40 -1.52 13.08
CA GLY A 197 -1.25 -1.11 14.20
C GLY A 197 -1.56 -2.26 15.13
N ALA A 198 -2.51 -3.12 14.75
CA ALA A 198 -2.86 -4.31 15.51
C ALA A 198 -2.75 -5.58 14.66
N ALA A 199 -2.25 -6.66 15.24
CA ALA A 199 -2.28 -8.00 14.67
C ALA A 199 -2.80 -8.97 15.74
N ILE A 200 -4.09 -9.26 15.71
CA ILE A 200 -4.78 -10.00 16.77
C ILE A 200 -5.31 -11.33 16.26
N GLY A 201 -5.20 -12.38 17.07
CA GLY A 201 -5.73 -13.71 16.78
C GLY A 201 -5.13 -14.29 15.50
N GLN A 202 -5.97 -14.52 14.50
CA GLN A 202 -5.59 -15.05 13.20
C GLN A 202 -4.71 -14.06 12.43
N ALA A 203 -4.90 -12.74 12.60
CA ALA A 203 -3.98 -11.77 12.01
C ALA A 203 -2.57 -11.85 12.63
N CYS A 204 -2.46 -12.24 13.92
CA CYS A 204 -1.18 -12.54 14.56
C CYS A 204 -0.54 -13.80 13.98
N LEU A 205 -1.34 -14.83 13.68
CA LEU A 205 -0.87 -16.02 12.94
C LEU A 205 -0.33 -15.63 11.56
N LEU A 206 -1.05 -14.81 10.79
CA LEU A 206 -0.59 -14.36 9.46
C LEU A 206 0.71 -13.55 9.57
N LEU A 207 0.84 -12.70 10.59
CA LEU A 207 2.08 -11.98 10.87
C LEU A 207 3.25 -12.95 11.11
N ALA A 208 3.04 -13.96 11.95
CA ALA A 208 4.04 -14.98 12.28
C ALA A 208 4.39 -15.90 11.09
N ALA A 209 3.45 -16.10 10.17
CA ALA A 209 3.58 -16.98 9.00
C ALA A 209 4.38 -16.38 7.84
N GLY A 210 4.82 -15.11 7.94
CA GLY A 210 5.73 -14.52 6.97
C GLY A 210 7.05 -15.29 6.87
N SER A 211 7.79 -15.07 5.78
CA SER A 211 9.08 -15.71 5.55
C SER A 211 10.06 -15.38 6.68
N LYS A 212 10.74 -16.41 7.21
CA LYS A 212 11.65 -16.29 8.36
C LYS A 212 12.74 -15.25 8.09
N GLY A 213 12.92 -14.30 9.01
CA GLY A 213 13.84 -13.16 8.88
C GLY A 213 13.23 -11.93 8.21
N LYS A 214 12.00 -12.02 7.69
CA LYS A 214 11.25 -10.96 7.00
C LYS A 214 9.90 -10.64 7.66
N ARG A 215 9.76 -10.97 8.95
CA ARG A 215 8.59 -10.62 9.75
C ARG A 215 8.89 -9.38 10.57
N PHE A 216 8.10 -8.34 10.38
CA PHE A 216 8.36 -7.01 10.91
C PHE A 216 7.18 -6.44 11.69
N MET A 217 7.48 -5.52 12.61
CA MET A 217 6.47 -4.79 13.38
C MET A 217 6.92 -3.37 13.66
N MET A 218 5.98 -2.42 13.64
CA MET A 218 6.24 -1.06 14.10
C MET A 218 6.35 -0.99 15.63
N PRO A 219 7.07 -0.01 16.21
CA PRO A 219 7.35 0.04 17.66
C PRO A 219 6.11 0.05 18.53
N HIS A 220 5.07 0.78 18.11
CA HIS A 220 3.82 0.96 18.84
C HIS A 220 2.70 0.02 18.39
N ALA A 221 2.98 -0.87 17.43
CA ALA A 221 2.01 -1.88 17.04
C ALA A 221 1.86 -2.92 18.15
N LYS A 222 0.67 -3.53 18.24
CA LYS A 222 0.36 -4.59 19.20
C LYS A 222 0.04 -5.90 18.50
N ALA A 223 0.64 -6.98 18.99
CA ALA A 223 0.30 -8.33 18.62
C ALA A 223 -0.47 -8.96 19.77
N MET A 224 -1.46 -9.78 19.47
CA MET A 224 -2.20 -10.49 20.51
C MET A 224 -2.57 -11.88 20.04
N ILE A 225 -2.33 -12.88 20.88
CA ILE A 225 -2.88 -14.23 20.72
C ILE A 225 -3.99 -14.43 21.76
N GLN A 226 -5.08 -15.05 21.33
CA GLN A 226 -6.21 -15.40 22.19
C GLN A 226 -6.86 -16.68 21.66
N GLN A 227 -7.58 -17.39 22.52
CA GLN A 227 -8.35 -18.55 22.09
C GLN A 227 -9.48 -18.14 21.13
N PRO A 228 -9.76 -18.97 20.11
CA PRO A 228 -10.98 -18.87 19.32
C PRO A 228 -12.21 -18.86 20.22
N ARG A 229 -13.17 -18.01 19.87
CA ARG A 229 -14.42 -17.86 20.62
C ARG A 229 -15.48 -18.77 20.00
N VAL A 230 -16.26 -19.42 20.85
CA VAL A 230 -17.48 -20.06 20.39
C VAL A 230 -18.48 -18.92 20.08
N PRO A 231 -18.95 -18.77 18.83
CA PRO A 231 -19.93 -17.75 18.52
C PRO A 231 -21.20 -17.96 19.34
N SER A 232 -21.85 -16.87 19.74
CA SER A 232 -23.06 -16.91 20.57
C SER A 232 -24.16 -17.72 19.87
N SER A 233 -24.32 -18.97 20.26
CA SER A 233 -25.46 -19.80 19.89
C SER A 233 -26.61 -19.45 20.81
N GLY A 234 -27.74 -19.00 20.24
CA GLY A 234 -29.00 -18.86 20.99
C GLY A 234 -29.55 -20.23 21.44
N LEU A 235 -30.87 -20.39 21.45
CA LEU A 235 -31.48 -21.69 21.74
C LEU A 235 -31.15 -22.68 20.62
N MET A 236 -30.35 -23.70 20.93
CA MET A 236 -29.96 -24.77 20.01
C MET A 236 -30.13 -26.15 20.65
N PRO A 237 -30.37 -27.20 19.85
CA PRO A 237 -30.35 -28.58 20.32
C PRO A 237 -29.02 -28.95 20.96
N ALA A 238 -29.05 -29.80 22.00
CA ALA A 238 -27.84 -30.23 22.71
C ALA A 238 -26.82 -30.95 21.80
N SER A 239 -27.29 -31.69 20.80
CA SER A 239 -26.44 -32.33 19.77
C SER A 239 -25.60 -31.30 19.02
N ASP A 240 -26.21 -30.20 18.63
CA ASP A 240 -25.59 -29.20 17.75
C ASP A 240 -24.58 -28.35 18.54
N VAL A 241 -24.89 -28.09 19.82
CA VAL A 241 -23.94 -27.46 20.75
C VAL A 241 -22.67 -28.30 20.89
N LEU A 242 -22.81 -29.62 21.05
CA LEU A 242 -21.66 -30.53 21.16
C LEU A 242 -20.82 -30.54 19.87
N ILE A 243 -21.45 -30.54 18.70
CA ILE A 243 -20.76 -30.52 17.40
C ILE A 243 -19.97 -29.21 17.24
N ARG A 244 -20.58 -28.06 17.52
CA ARG A 244 -19.89 -26.75 17.43
C ARG A 244 -18.76 -26.60 18.44
N ALA A 245 -18.96 -27.08 19.67
CA ALA A 245 -17.92 -27.05 20.68
C ALA A 245 -16.68 -27.86 20.23
N LYS A 246 -16.89 -29.06 19.68
CA LYS A 246 -15.80 -29.88 19.11
C LYS A 246 -15.08 -29.16 17.98
N GLU A 247 -15.80 -28.53 17.07
CA GLU A 247 -15.22 -27.79 15.95
C GLU A 247 -14.35 -26.61 16.42
N VAL A 248 -14.80 -25.85 17.41
CA VAL A 248 -14.01 -24.74 17.97
C VAL A 248 -12.75 -25.24 18.69
N ILE A 249 -12.82 -26.40 19.36
CA ILE A 249 -11.65 -27.05 19.96
C ILE A 249 -10.65 -27.46 18.88
N THR A 250 -11.10 -28.08 17.79
CA THR A 250 -10.23 -28.42 16.65
C THR A 250 -9.55 -27.17 16.09
N ASN A 251 -10.30 -26.10 15.85
CA ASN A 251 -9.76 -24.84 15.32
C ASN A 251 -8.74 -24.20 16.27
N ARG A 252 -9.00 -24.26 17.59
CA ARG A 252 -8.04 -23.82 18.62
C ARG A 252 -6.75 -24.62 18.54
N ASP A 253 -6.84 -25.94 18.51
CA ASP A 253 -5.67 -26.81 18.54
C ASP A 253 -4.81 -26.60 17.28
N THR A 254 -5.45 -26.51 16.11
CA THR A 254 -4.80 -26.12 14.85
C THR A 254 -4.10 -24.76 14.97
N LEU A 255 -4.76 -23.73 15.51
CA LEU A 255 -4.15 -22.40 15.68
C LEU A 255 -2.91 -22.45 16.59
N VAL A 256 -2.95 -23.21 17.69
CA VAL A 256 -1.80 -23.39 18.59
C VAL A 256 -0.64 -24.05 17.86
N GLU A 257 -0.89 -25.13 17.13
CA GLU A 257 0.14 -25.85 16.37
C GLU A 257 0.81 -24.96 15.32
N LEU A 258 0.02 -24.19 14.56
CA LEU A 258 0.54 -23.28 13.55
C LEU A 258 1.36 -22.13 14.16
N LEU A 259 0.90 -21.56 15.29
CA LEU A 259 1.65 -20.55 16.02
C LEU A 259 2.95 -21.13 16.60
N ALA A 260 2.92 -22.32 17.20
CA ALA A 260 4.09 -22.99 17.72
C ALA A 260 5.14 -23.23 16.61
N LYS A 261 4.71 -23.71 15.45
CA LYS A 261 5.55 -23.94 14.27
C LYS A 261 6.32 -22.68 13.84
N HIS A 262 5.65 -21.53 13.80
CA HIS A 262 6.24 -20.28 13.29
C HIS A 262 6.98 -19.47 14.36
N THR A 263 6.56 -19.58 15.62
CA THR A 263 7.23 -18.89 16.74
C THR A 263 8.45 -19.65 17.25
N GLY A 264 8.52 -20.97 17.03
CA GLY A 264 9.58 -21.84 17.56
C GLY A 264 9.38 -22.22 19.03
N ASN A 265 8.24 -21.86 19.63
CA ASN A 265 7.87 -22.28 20.98
C ASN A 265 7.24 -23.68 20.97
N SER A 266 7.20 -24.33 22.12
CA SER A 266 6.44 -25.58 22.27
C SER A 266 4.92 -25.33 22.18
N VAL A 267 4.18 -26.34 21.72
CA VAL A 267 2.71 -26.31 21.65
C VAL A 267 2.11 -26.01 23.03
N GLU A 268 2.66 -26.59 24.09
CA GLU A 268 2.21 -26.37 25.48
C GLU A 268 2.39 -24.91 25.92
N THR A 269 3.54 -24.31 25.62
CA THR A 269 3.82 -22.91 25.96
C THR A 269 2.83 -21.97 25.26
N VAL A 270 2.57 -22.21 23.97
CA VAL A 270 1.61 -21.39 23.21
C VAL A 270 0.19 -21.60 23.75
N PHE A 271 -0.20 -22.85 24.01
CA PHE A 271 -1.51 -23.19 24.57
C PHE A 271 -1.77 -22.46 25.90
N ASP A 272 -0.80 -22.51 26.81
CA ASP A 272 -0.90 -21.88 28.12
C ASP A 272 -0.99 -20.35 28.02
N LYS A 273 -0.17 -19.73 27.15
CA LYS A 273 -0.25 -18.28 26.91
C LYS A 273 -1.56 -17.88 26.25
N MET A 274 -2.14 -18.74 25.42
CA MET A 274 -3.38 -18.44 24.70
C MET A 274 -4.65 -18.61 25.56
N LYS A 275 -4.56 -19.23 26.75
CA LYS A 275 -5.70 -19.39 27.70
C LYS A 275 -6.43 -18.08 28.00
N ARG A 276 -5.72 -16.96 27.98
CA ARG A 276 -6.25 -15.60 28.11
C ARG A 276 -5.69 -14.72 27.00
N PRO A 277 -6.28 -13.55 26.72
CA PRO A 277 -5.68 -12.59 25.80
C PRO A 277 -4.26 -12.23 26.23
N PHE A 278 -3.28 -12.57 25.40
CA PHE A 278 -1.87 -12.30 25.66
C PHE A 278 -1.38 -11.22 24.71
N TYR A 279 -1.28 -10.00 25.25
CA TYR A 279 -0.80 -8.82 24.52
C TYR A 279 0.72 -8.76 24.50
N MET A 280 1.24 -8.46 23.32
CA MET A 280 2.66 -8.34 23.03
C MET A 280 2.92 -7.00 22.36
N ASP A 281 3.74 -6.18 23.01
CA ASP A 281 4.38 -5.05 22.36
C ASP A 281 5.49 -5.55 21.43
N SER A 282 5.99 -4.70 20.56
CA SER A 282 7.00 -5.05 19.54
C SER A 282 8.20 -5.84 20.09
N ALA A 283 8.76 -5.43 21.24
CA ALA A 283 9.87 -6.15 21.89
C ALA A 283 9.46 -7.55 22.38
N ARG A 284 8.28 -7.67 23.00
CA ARG A 284 7.75 -8.96 23.49
C ARG A 284 7.37 -9.88 22.33
N ALA A 285 6.80 -9.33 21.25
CA ALA A 285 6.47 -10.08 20.04
C ALA A 285 7.73 -10.66 19.39
N LYS A 286 8.84 -9.91 19.39
CA LYS A 286 10.14 -10.40 18.93
C LYS A 286 10.70 -11.51 19.83
N ALA A 287 10.65 -11.31 21.15
CA ALA A 287 11.11 -12.31 22.12
C ALA A 287 10.28 -13.61 22.05
N PHE A 288 8.97 -13.50 21.82
CA PHE A 288 8.08 -14.64 21.66
C PHE A 288 8.24 -15.32 20.28
N GLY A 289 8.92 -14.71 19.32
CA GLY A 289 9.17 -15.28 17.99
C GLY A 289 8.08 -15.01 16.95
N VAL A 290 7.12 -14.13 17.23
CA VAL A 290 6.09 -13.70 16.25
C VAL A 290 6.73 -12.92 15.11
N ILE A 291 7.73 -12.10 15.43
CA ILE A 291 8.42 -11.23 14.48
C ILE A 291 9.93 -11.39 14.61
N ASP A 292 10.66 -10.99 13.57
CA ASP A 292 12.12 -11.04 13.55
C ASP A 292 12.74 -9.67 13.84
N LYS A 293 12.13 -8.59 13.33
CA LYS A 293 12.69 -7.23 13.37
C LYS A 293 11.63 -6.18 13.67
N ILE A 294 12.05 -5.10 14.33
CA ILE A 294 11.21 -3.94 14.59
C ILE A 294 11.58 -2.88 13.54
N LEU A 295 10.59 -2.40 12.77
CA LEU A 295 10.77 -1.41 11.70
C LEU A 295 10.44 -0.02 12.23
N TRP A 296 11.44 0.84 12.33
CA TRP A 296 11.24 2.28 12.47
C TRP A 296 12.38 3.06 11.81
N ARG A 297 12.03 4.03 10.96
CA ARG A 297 13.02 4.86 10.26
C ARG A 297 13.63 5.83 11.29
N GLY A 298 14.92 5.65 11.62
CA GLY A 298 15.68 6.55 12.49
C GLY A 298 15.81 6.16 13.97
N GLN A 299 15.38 4.95 14.40
CA GLN A 299 15.38 4.55 15.82
C GLN A 299 16.53 3.67 16.29
N GLU A 300 17.52 3.30 15.46
CA GLU A 300 18.73 2.66 16.02
C GLU A 300 19.35 3.50 17.14
N LYS A 301 19.24 4.84 17.04
CA LYS A 301 19.64 5.80 18.08
C LYS A 301 18.64 5.88 19.25
N ILE A 302 17.38 6.20 18.98
CA ILE A 302 16.38 6.41 20.05
C ILE A 302 16.08 5.11 20.83
N MET A 303 16.10 3.93 20.20
CA MET A 303 15.94 2.65 20.95
C MET A 303 17.18 2.28 21.75
N ALA A 304 18.37 2.75 21.38
CA ALA A 304 19.57 2.63 22.23
C ALA A 304 19.49 3.57 23.44
N ASP A 305 18.83 4.72 23.29
CA ASP A 305 18.66 5.72 24.35
C ASP A 305 17.51 5.39 25.31
N VAL A 306 16.50 4.63 24.89
CA VAL A 306 15.41 4.18 25.76
C VAL A 306 15.90 3.03 26.63
N ALA A 307 16.02 3.30 27.93
CA ALA A 307 16.32 2.27 28.92
C ALA A 307 15.30 1.11 28.86
N PRO A 308 15.73 -0.15 29.03
CA PRO A 308 14.81 -1.28 29.07
C PRO A 308 13.77 -1.10 30.21
N PRO A 309 12.58 -1.71 30.11
CA PRO A 309 11.51 -1.54 31.11
C PRO A 309 11.95 -1.81 32.55
N GLU A 310 12.87 -2.77 32.74
CA GLU A 310 13.45 -3.10 34.05
C GLU A 310 14.29 -1.97 34.64
N ASP A 311 14.98 -1.20 33.80
CA ASP A 311 15.79 -0.06 34.23
C ASP A 311 14.93 1.20 34.43
N TRP A 312 13.80 1.30 33.71
CA TRP A 312 12.74 2.26 34.03
C TRP A 312 12.10 1.98 35.38
N ASP A 313 11.75 0.72 35.67
CA ASP A 313 11.16 0.30 36.94
C ASP A 313 12.12 0.55 38.11
N LYS A 314 13.41 0.23 37.93
CA LYS A 314 14.47 0.58 38.90
C LYS A 314 14.61 2.10 39.09
N GLY A 315 14.59 2.88 38.00
CA GLY A 315 14.67 4.34 38.03
C GLY A 315 13.45 5.00 38.69
N ALA A 316 12.26 4.39 38.54
CA ALA A 316 11.02 4.78 39.18
C ALA A 316 10.87 4.26 40.61
N GLY A 317 11.85 3.50 41.11
CA GLY A 317 11.82 2.91 42.46
C GLY A 317 10.80 1.78 42.62
N ILE A 318 10.27 1.24 41.53
CA ILE A 318 9.33 0.12 41.51
C ILE A 318 10.14 -1.15 41.76
N LYS A 319 10.01 -1.72 42.96
CA LYS A 319 10.59 -3.03 43.27
C LYS A 319 9.72 -4.10 42.64
N VAL A 320 10.31 -4.91 41.75
CA VAL A 320 9.70 -6.16 41.31
C VAL A 320 9.48 -7.01 42.57
N VAL A 321 8.22 -7.26 42.91
CA VAL A 321 7.87 -8.16 44.00
C VAL A 321 8.03 -9.56 43.47
N ASP A 322 9.17 -10.20 43.76
CA ASP A 322 9.36 -11.61 43.48
C ASP A 322 8.43 -12.43 44.39
N GLY A 323 7.34 -12.95 43.81
CA GLY A 323 6.56 -14.03 44.39
C GLY A 323 5.10 -13.69 44.74
N LEU A 324 4.20 -14.05 43.81
CA LEU A 324 2.90 -14.72 44.06
C LEU A 324 2.51 -15.52 42.82
#